data_AF-A0A8I0A6I6-F1
#
_entry.id   AF-A0A8I0A6I6-F1
#
_cell.length_a   1.000
_cell.length_b   1.000
_cell.length_c   1.000
_cell.angle_alpha   90.00
_cell.angle_beta   90.00
_cell.angle_gamma   90.00
#
_symmetry.space_group_name_H-M   'P 1'
#
loop_
_entity.id
_entity.type
_entity.pdbx_description
1 polymer ?
#
loop_
_entity_poly.entity_id
_entity_poly.type
_entity_poly.pdbx_seq_one_letter_code
_entity_poly.pdbx_strand_id
1 'polypeptide(L)'
;MTEKLLIIDGSSLLSTSFYATATAYLMAKTDEDKEKALERLMKTSDGRYTNGVFPFMRTLLSLIKKNQPTHLAVVWDVSRQTFRQEIAGGTYKGTRKATPHPLKEQFISTQNLLQGIIPQFLSGRDDEEVYEADDFAGSLAKRFQTEIPVFLHTKDEDYLQLVDSNTRVWLGSSKADKMFEDLNLNRQEFNVPDGFFEFTLSTLKDIKGLKPYQIVEYKALCGDTSDNIPGVKGVGEKAVIPLLQEYGTIEAIYETIENLSAREEKELKKFFKESLGIGRSPISYMLADGVIALGNGDKINYNAIFDEVTEEDTILQPLFEEKLGKLKFPIRLSNAEDIEKLKNEEVFGIQLCAKESAFMSKELATIKTDIESIAQVNLDDIKLNIDYTELKNRLLDLEIKTLI
;
A
#
# COMPACT_ATOMS: atom_id res chain seq x y z
N MET A 1 1.31 -22.84 -25.37
CA MET A 1 0.85 -21.51 -24.88
C MET A 1 2.06 -20.86 -24.23
N THR A 2 2.24 -19.55 -24.39
CA THR A 2 3.29 -18.83 -23.64
C THR A 2 2.90 -18.83 -22.17
N GLU A 3 3.77 -19.34 -21.30
CA GLU A 3 3.52 -19.36 -19.86
C GLU A 3 3.41 -17.94 -19.33
N LYS A 4 2.50 -17.73 -18.38
CA LYS A 4 2.36 -16.47 -17.65
C LYS A 4 1.66 -16.66 -16.32
N LEU A 5 2.04 -15.82 -15.37
CA LEU A 5 1.48 -15.77 -14.03
C LEU A 5 0.53 -14.58 -13.92
N LEU A 6 -0.72 -14.85 -13.52
CA LEU A 6 -1.66 -13.83 -13.09
C LEU A 6 -1.80 -13.87 -11.57
N ILE A 7 -1.42 -12.79 -10.88
CA ILE A 7 -1.62 -12.63 -9.44
C ILE A 7 -2.78 -11.66 -9.24
N ILE A 8 -3.77 -12.08 -8.46
CA ILE A 8 -4.95 -11.29 -8.18
C ILE A 8 -4.92 -10.86 -6.72
N ASP A 9 -4.99 -9.56 -6.50
CA ASP A 9 -5.29 -8.99 -5.19
C ASP A 9 -6.74 -9.33 -4.81
N GLY A 10 -6.91 -10.42 -4.06
CA GLY A 10 -8.20 -10.97 -3.70
C GLY A 10 -8.98 -10.01 -2.82
N SER A 11 -8.30 -9.37 -1.87
CA SER A 11 -8.88 -8.36 -0.98
C SER A 11 -9.44 -7.16 -1.73
N SER A 12 -8.64 -6.59 -2.63
CA SER A 12 -9.01 -5.44 -3.43
C SER A 12 -10.16 -5.77 -4.38
N LEU A 13 -10.10 -6.93 -5.04
CA LEU A 13 -11.16 -7.38 -5.96
C LEU A 13 -12.47 -7.68 -5.22
N LEU A 14 -12.44 -8.38 -4.09
CA LEU A 14 -13.65 -8.73 -3.35
C LEU A 14 -14.29 -7.49 -2.71
N SER A 15 -13.50 -6.62 -2.10
CA SER A 15 -13.99 -5.36 -1.52
C SER A 15 -14.64 -4.48 -2.60
N THR A 16 -13.99 -4.37 -3.76
CA THR A 16 -14.54 -3.68 -4.93
C THR A 16 -15.88 -4.28 -5.37
N SER A 17 -15.92 -5.60 -5.49
CA SER A 17 -17.11 -6.35 -5.92
C SER A 17 -18.28 -6.17 -4.96
N PHE A 18 -18.01 -6.16 -3.65
CA PHE A 18 -18.98 -5.90 -2.60
C PHE A 18 -19.53 -4.47 -2.67
N TYR A 19 -18.66 -3.46 -2.68
CA TYR A 19 -19.08 -2.06 -2.65
C TYR A 19 -19.78 -1.61 -3.94
N ALA A 20 -19.46 -2.23 -5.08
CA ALA A 20 -20.17 -2.01 -6.34
C ALA A 20 -21.64 -2.44 -6.28
N THR A 21 -21.99 -3.43 -5.44
CA THR A 21 -23.37 -3.91 -5.26
C THR A 21 -24.03 -3.35 -4.00
N ALA A 22 -23.26 -2.74 -3.09
CA ALA A 22 -23.72 -2.15 -1.84
C ALA A 22 -23.83 -0.60 -1.91
N THR A 23 -24.28 -0.05 -3.05
CA THR A 23 -24.36 1.41 -3.25
C THR A 23 -25.29 2.11 -2.25
N ALA A 24 -26.42 1.49 -1.89
CA ALA A 24 -27.32 2.01 -0.86
C ALA A 24 -26.65 2.12 0.51
N TYR A 25 -25.76 1.18 0.86
CA TYR A 25 -24.98 1.23 2.08
C TYR A 25 -23.96 2.39 2.07
N LEU A 26 -23.30 2.63 0.92
CA LEU A 26 -22.36 3.76 0.77
C LEU A 26 -23.04 5.12 0.84
N MET A 27 -24.29 5.22 0.37
CA MET A 27 -25.08 6.46 0.37
C MET A 27 -25.82 6.72 1.69
N ALA A 28 -25.90 5.72 2.57
CA ALA A 28 -26.61 5.83 3.84
C ALA A 28 -25.92 6.81 4.80
N LYS A 29 -26.73 7.70 5.40
CA LYS A 29 -26.25 8.76 6.30
C LYS A 29 -26.33 8.37 7.78
N THR A 30 -27.24 7.47 8.13
CA THR A 30 -27.44 6.97 9.50
C THR A 30 -27.01 5.52 9.61
N ASP A 31 -26.70 5.06 10.81
CA ASP A 31 -26.34 3.65 11.02
C ASP A 31 -27.55 2.72 10.84
N GLU A 32 -28.76 3.18 11.19
CA GLU A 32 -30.00 2.45 10.92
C GLU A 32 -30.23 2.23 9.41
N ASP A 33 -30.00 3.27 8.59
CA ASP A 33 -30.11 3.14 7.13
C ASP A 33 -29.04 2.20 6.55
N LYS A 34 -27.84 2.18 7.15
CA LYS A 34 -26.78 1.24 6.75
C LYS A 34 -27.18 -0.20 7.04
N GLU A 35 -27.72 -0.48 8.22
CA GLU A 35 -28.18 -1.82 8.59
C GLU A 35 -29.27 -2.31 7.64
N LYS A 36 -30.29 -1.47 7.38
CA LYS A 36 -31.36 -1.77 6.40
C LYS A 36 -30.81 -1.99 4.99
N ALA A 37 -29.80 -1.23 4.57
CA ALA A 37 -29.16 -1.42 3.28
C ALA A 37 -28.41 -2.75 3.20
N LEU A 38 -27.73 -3.16 4.28
CA LEU A 38 -27.05 -4.44 4.36
C LEU A 38 -28.04 -5.63 4.32
N GLU A 39 -29.22 -5.52 4.92
CA GLU A 39 -30.23 -6.59 4.89
C GLU A 39 -30.71 -6.92 3.47
N ARG A 40 -30.72 -5.93 2.57
CA ARG A 40 -31.19 -6.05 1.18
C ARG A 40 -30.15 -6.61 0.21
N LEU A 41 -28.93 -6.84 0.67
CA LEU A 41 -27.90 -7.44 -0.17
C LEU A 41 -28.29 -8.85 -0.59
N MET A 42 -27.78 -9.27 -1.76
CA MET A 42 -27.98 -10.63 -2.28
C MET A 42 -27.47 -11.67 -1.28
N LYS A 43 -28.32 -12.66 -1.00
CA LYS A 43 -28.06 -13.79 -0.11
C LYS A 43 -28.56 -15.08 -0.73
N THR A 44 -28.01 -16.19 -0.27
CA THR A 44 -28.58 -17.53 -0.44
C THR A 44 -29.87 -17.68 0.38
N SER A 45 -30.63 -18.74 0.12
CA SER A 45 -31.83 -19.10 0.89
C SER A 45 -31.55 -19.38 2.38
N ASP A 46 -30.33 -19.82 2.71
CA ASP A 46 -29.86 -20.03 4.09
C ASP A 46 -29.26 -18.76 4.75
N GLY A 47 -29.28 -17.62 4.03
CA GLY A 47 -28.95 -16.30 4.58
C GLY A 47 -27.51 -15.84 4.40
N ARG A 48 -26.63 -16.64 3.80
CA ARG A 48 -25.23 -16.26 3.51
C ARG A 48 -25.15 -15.18 2.45
N TYR A 49 -24.33 -14.17 2.68
CA TYR A 49 -24.17 -13.07 1.72
C TYR A 49 -23.35 -13.48 0.48
N THR A 50 -23.80 -13.10 -0.71
CA THR A 50 -23.14 -13.45 -1.99
C THR A 50 -22.99 -12.29 -2.97
N ASN A 51 -23.45 -11.09 -2.58
CA ASN A 51 -23.42 -9.89 -3.42
C ASN A 51 -22.03 -9.44 -3.88
N GLY A 52 -20.98 -9.75 -3.11
CA GLY A 52 -19.58 -9.55 -3.46
C GLY A 52 -18.95 -10.77 -4.12
N VAL A 53 -19.27 -11.98 -3.65
CA VAL A 53 -18.73 -13.25 -4.20
C VAL A 53 -19.09 -13.42 -5.68
N PHE A 54 -20.35 -13.14 -6.06
CA PHE A 54 -20.78 -13.26 -7.45
C PHE A 54 -19.97 -12.37 -8.43
N PRO A 55 -19.88 -11.04 -8.25
CA PRO A 55 -19.06 -10.20 -9.13
C PRO A 55 -17.56 -10.51 -9.06
N PHE A 56 -17.04 -10.94 -7.89
CA PHE A 56 -15.66 -11.42 -7.77
C PHE A 56 -15.42 -12.60 -8.70
N MET A 57 -16.23 -13.66 -8.59
CA MET A 57 -16.09 -14.87 -9.41
C MET A 57 -16.32 -14.59 -10.89
N ARG A 58 -17.28 -13.73 -11.22
CA ARG A 58 -17.51 -13.30 -12.61
C ARG A 58 -16.26 -12.66 -13.21
N THR A 59 -15.60 -11.78 -12.46
CA THR A 59 -14.38 -11.09 -12.90
C THR A 59 -13.23 -12.09 -13.04
N LEU A 60 -13.00 -12.91 -12.01
CA LEU A 60 -11.97 -13.96 -12.00
C LEU A 60 -12.10 -14.93 -13.19
N LEU A 61 -13.30 -15.47 -13.43
CA LEU A 61 -13.53 -16.40 -14.55
C LEU A 61 -13.37 -15.70 -15.91
N SER A 62 -13.77 -14.43 -16.01
CA SER A 62 -13.53 -13.63 -17.21
C SER A 62 -12.02 -13.41 -17.44
N LEU A 63 -11.24 -13.13 -16.39
CA LEU A 63 -9.79 -12.99 -16.47
C LEU A 63 -9.16 -14.29 -16.99
N ILE A 64 -9.50 -15.43 -16.37
CA ILE A 64 -9.00 -16.75 -16.78
C ILE A 64 -9.36 -17.02 -18.24
N LYS A 65 -10.61 -16.78 -18.65
CA LYS A 65 -11.08 -17.04 -20.02
C LYS A 65 -10.41 -16.16 -21.06
N LYS A 66 -10.32 -14.85 -20.82
CA LYS A 66 -9.78 -13.87 -21.79
C LYS A 66 -8.26 -13.91 -21.86
N ASN A 67 -7.60 -14.09 -20.72
CA ASN A 67 -6.15 -14.06 -20.64
C ASN A 67 -5.51 -15.43 -20.78
N GLN A 68 -6.18 -16.54 -20.44
CA GLN A 68 -5.59 -17.88 -20.47
C GLN A 68 -4.22 -17.94 -19.74
N PRO A 69 -4.14 -17.51 -18.46
CA PRO A 69 -2.91 -17.67 -17.70
C PRO A 69 -2.61 -19.16 -17.46
N THR A 70 -1.33 -19.54 -17.46
CA THR A 70 -0.91 -20.91 -17.14
C THR A 70 -0.71 -21.09 -15.63
N HIS A 71 -0.39 -20.00 -14.93
CA HIS A 71 -0.19 -19.96 -13.49
C HIS A 71 -1.06 -18.84 -12.89
N LEU A 72 -1.64 -19.08 -11.72
CA LEU A 72 -2.51 -18.11 -11.06
C LEU A 72 -2.39 -18.22 -9.54
N ALA A 73 -2.33 -17.06 -8.88
CA ALA A 73 -2.36 -16.97 -7.43
C ALA A 73 -3.35 -15.88 -6.99
N VAL A 74 -4.01 -16.09 -5.85
CA VAL A 74 -4.83 -15.06 -5.19
C VAL A 74 -4.21 -14.76 -3.83
N VAL A 75 -3.98 -13.48 -3.56
CA VAL A 75 -3.42 -13.00 -2.30
C VAL A 75 -4.50 -12.35 -1.44
N TRP A 76 -4.41 -12.48 -0.11
CA TRP A 76 -5.41 -11.97 0.82
C TRP A 76 -4.80 -11.24 2.02
N ASP A 77 -5.51 -10.20 2.46
CA ASP A 77 -5.28 -9.59 3.77
C ASP A 77 -5.96 -10.43 4.84
N VAL A 78 -5.32 -10.52 6.01
CA VAL A 78 -5.82 -11.34 7.11
C VAL A 78 -6.22 -10.50 8.32
N SER A 79 -5.50 -9.42 8.59
CA SER A 79 -5.74 -8.59 9.76
C SER A 79 -5.28 -7.16 9.55
N ARG A 80 -5.65 -6.26 10.47
CA ARG A 80 -5.09 -4.91 10.54
C ARG A 80 -3.78 -4.85 11.31
N GLN A 81 -3.48 -5.87 12.12
CA GLN A 81 -2.26 -6.01 12.91
C GLN A 81 -1.19 -6.64 12.03
N THR A 82 -0.53 -5.79 11.25
CA THR A 82 0.58 -6.13 10.37
C THR A 82 1.86 -5.52 10.93
N PHE A 83 3.02 -5.90 10.43
CA PHE A 83 4.30 -5.28 10.84
C PHE A 83 4.28 -3.73 10.69
N ARG A 84 3.48 -3.21 9.75
CA ARG A 84 3.26 -1.76 9.56
C ARG A 84 2.58 -1.08 10.75
N GLN A 85 1.76 -1.78 11.52
CA GLN A 85 1.18 -1.21 12.75
C GLN A 85 2.24 -0.95 13.81
N GLU A 86 3.23 -1.84 13.91
CA GLU A 86 4.33 -1.70 14.86
C GLU A 86 5.18 -0.48 14.49
N ILE A 87 5.52 -0.34 13.20
CA ILE A 87 6.26 0.82 12.67
C ILE A 87 5.49 2.13 12.95
N ALA A 88 4.19 2.17 12.66
CA ALA A 88 3.38 3.38 12.77
C ALA A 88 2.83 3.66 14.18
N GLY A 89 3.18 2.88 15.20
CA GLY A 89 2.64 3.01 16.55
C GLY A 89 1.10 2.89 16.61
N GLY A 90 0.50 2.04 15.77
CA GLY A 90 -0.94 1.81 15.71
C GLY A 90 -1.75 2.81 14.87
N THR A 91 -1.10 3.74 14.17
CA THR A 91 -1.80 4.77 13.37
C THR A 91 -2.02 4.35 11.91
N TYR A 92 -1.27 3.38 11.38
CA TYR A 92 -1.40 2.91 10.00
C TYR A 92 -2.80 2.35 9.75
N LYS A 93 -3.46 2.77 8.66
CA LYS A 93 -4.85 2.42 8.34
C LYS A 93 -5.87 2.71 9.49
N GLY A 94 -5.49 3.49 10.50
CA GLY A 94 -6.27 3.72 11.73
C GLY A 94 -7.55 4.53 11.52
N THR A 95 -7.59 5.34 10.45
CA THR A 95 -8.77 6.10 10.05
C THR A 95 -9.80 5.27 9.27
N ARG A 96 -9.47 4.03 8.88
CA ARG A 96 -10.38 3.15 8.13
C ARG A 96 -11.52 2.65 9.03
N LYS A 97 -12.76 2.91 8.61
CA LYS A 97 -13.97 2.37 9.27
C LYS A 97 -13.92 0.84 9.34
N ALA A 98 -14.57 0.25 10.34
CA ALA A 98 -14.65 -1.20 10.47
C ALA A 98 -15.28 -1.84 9.23
N THR A 99 -14.68 -2.92 8.74
CA THR A 99 -15.23 -3.70 7.62
C THR A 99 -16.61 -4.24 8.01
N PRO A 100 -17.67 -4.03 7.20
CA PRO A 100 -19.01 -4.51 7.50
C PRO A 100 -19.05 -6.04 7.67
N HIS A 101 -19.88 -6.54 8.58
CA HIS A 101 -20.04 -8.00 8.81
C HIS A 101 -20.31 -8.78 7.50
N PRO A 102 -21.22 -8.35 6.61
CA PRO A 102 -21.47 -9.06 5.35
C PRO A 102 -20.26 -9.19 4.43
N LEU A 103 -19.32 -8.23 4.49
CA LEU A 103 -18.09 -8.30 3.71
C LEU A 103 -17.09 -9.25 4.37
N LYS A 104 -16.94 -9.21 5.71
CA LYS A 104 -16.08 -10.15 6.45
C LYS A 104 -16.48 -11.61 6.20
N GLU A 105 -17.78 -11.90 6.23
CA GLU A 105 -18.31 -13.22 5.91
C GLU A 105 -17.95 -13.66 4.49
N GLN A 106 -18.03 -12.74 3.53
CA GLN A 106 -17.72 -13.04 2.13
C GLN A 106 -16.24 -13.25 1.84
N PHE A 107 -15.33 -12.69 2.64
CA PHE A 107 -13.92 -13.05 2.59
C PHE A 107 -13.73 -14.55 2.83
N ILE A 108 -14.34 -15.05 3.91
CA ILE A 108 -14.29 -16.47 4.29
C ILE A 108 -14.94 -17.33 3.20
N SER A 109 -16.16 -16.97 2.75
CA SER A 109 -16.87 -17.73 1.73
C SER A 109 -16.12 -17.77 0.39
N THR A 110 -15.45 -16.67 0.01
CA THR A 110 -14.66 -16.62 -1.23
C THR A 110 -13.38 -17.45 -1.10
N GLN A 111 -12.66 -17.36 0.02
CA GLN A 111 -11.49 -18.19 0.28
C GLN A 111 -11.83 -19.69 0.27
N ASN A 112 -12.93 -20.06 0.91
CA ASN A 112 -13.46 -21.43 0.89
C ASN A 112 -13.87 -21.87 -0.51
N LEU A 113 -14.48 -20.99 -1.31
CA LEU A 113 -14.84 -21.29 -2.70
C LEU A 113 -13.57 -21.64 -3.51
N LEU A 114 -12.50 -20.87 -3.35
CA LEU A 114 -11.24 -21.07 -4.08
C LEU A 114 -10.34 -22.20 -3.54
N GLN A 115 -10.57 -22.67 -2.31
CA GLN A 115 -9.68 -23.60 -1.61
C GLN A 115 -9.40 -24.89 -2.42
N GLY A 116 -8.14 -25.13 -2.77
CA GLY A 116 -7.74 -26.31 -3.56
C GLY A 116 -8.14 -26.26 -5.04
N ILE A 117 -8.77 -25.17 -5.50
CA ILE A 117 -9.07 -24.90 -6.91
C ILE A 117 -8.08 -23.88 -7.46
N ILE A 118 -7.77 -22.86 -6.66
CA ILE A 118 -6.82 -21.81 -6.99
C ILE A 118 -5.81 -21.68 -5.83
N PRO A 119 -4.50 -21.59 -6.10
CA PRO A 119 -3.47 -21.27 -5.11
C PRO A 119 -3.75 -19.94 -4.39
N GLN A 120 -3.70 -19.96 -3.06
CA GLN A 120 -3.99 -18.82 -2.21
C GLN A 120 -2.85 -18.55 -1.23
N PHE A 121 -2.52 -17.27 -1.03
CA PHE A 121 -1.46 -16.84 -0.12
C PHE A 121 -1.99 -15.77 0.83
N LEU A 122 -1.74 -15.97 2.12
CA LEU A 122 -2.18 -15.11 3.20
C LEU A 122 -1.40 -15.48 4.46
N SER A 123 -1.19 -14.52 5.36
CA SER A 123 -0.50 -14.76 6.63
C SER A 123 -1.36 -15.60 7.58
N GLY A 124 -0.72 -16.46 8.38
CA GLY A 124 -1.35 -17.03 9.56
C GLY A 124 -1.65 -15.97 10.60
N ARG A 125 -2.66 -16.20 11.45
CA ARG A 125 -2.97 -15.28 12.56
C ARG A 125 -1.94 -15.35 13.69
N ASP A 126 -1.23 -16.47 13.78
CA ASP A 126 -0.24 -16.76 14.81
C ASP A 126 1.20 -16.68 14.25
N ASP A 127 1.37 -16.14 13.04
CA ASP A 127 2.68 -15.92 12.43
C ASP A 127 3.44 -14.82 13.20
N GLU A 128 4.75 -14.99 13.36
CA GLU A 128 5.60 -14.00 14.04
C GLU A 128 5.57 -12.64 13.32
N GLU A 129 5.49 -12.66 11.98
CA GLU A 129 5.31 -11.47 11.16
C GLU A 129 4.08 -11.64 10.27
N VAL A 130 3.15 -10.69 10.34
CA VAL A 130 1.93 -10.70 9.55
C VAL A 130 2.09 -9.74 8.37
N TYR A 131 2.18 -10.32 7.17
CA TYR A 131 2.24 -9.63 5.89
C TYR A 131 0.85 -9.36 5.29
N GLU A 132 0.77 -8.35 4.44
CA GLU A 132 -0.42 -7.96 3.70
C GLU A 132 -0.50 -8.62 2.32
N ALA A 133 -1.64 -8.49 1.64
CA ALA A 133 -1.85 -9.10 0.33
C ALA A 133 -0.81 -8.63 -0.71
N ASP A 134 -0.47 -7.35 -0.67
CA ASP A 134 0.52 -6.71 -1.53
C ASP A 134 1.93 -7.24 -1.32
N ASP A 135 2.34 -7.54 -0.08
CA ASP A 135 3.61 -8.17 0.27
C ASP A 135 3.73 -9.60 -0.33
N PHE A 136 2.65 -10.39 -0.27
CA PHE A 136 2.62 -11.70 -0.95
C PHE A 136 2.69 -11.54 -2.47
N ALA A 137 1.95 -10.58 -3.04
CA ALA A 137 1.98 -10.34 -4.48
C ALA A 137 3.36 -9.86 -4.95
N GLY A 138 4.00 -8.97 -4.20
CA GLY A 138 5.34 -8.48 -4.45
C GLY A 138 6.38 -9.59 -4.38
N SER A 139 6.29 -10.44 -3.36
CA SER A 139 7.20 -11.58 -3.20
C SER A 139 7.04 -12.62 -4.32
N LEU A 140 5.80 -12.95 -4.69
CA LEU A 140 5.52 -13.85 -5.82
C LEU A 140 5.98 -13.26 -7.15
N ALA A 141 5.72 -11.96 -7.40
CA ALA A 141 6.19 -11.28 -8.60
C ALA A 141 7.72 -11.34 -8.67
N LYS A 142 8.41 -11.00 -7.58
CA LYS A 142 9.86 -11.02 -7.50
C LYS A 142 10.44 -12.42 -7.72
N ARG A 143 9.77 -13.44 -7.18
CA ARG A 143 10.16 -14.85 -7.30
C ARG A 143 10.10 -15.35 -8.74
N PHE A 144 9.08 -14.97 -9.50
CA PHE A 144 8.79 -15.56 -10.82
C PHE A 144 9.08 -14.67 -12.02
N GLN A 145 9.32 -13.37 -11.83
CA GLN A 145 9.60 -12.41 -12.92
C GLN A 145 10.81 -12.78 -13.80
N THR A 146 11.71 -13.65 -13.34
CA THR A 146 12.86 -14.13 -14.16
C THR A 146 12.55 -15.42 -14.93
N GLU A 147 11.45 -16.10 -14.60
CA GLU A 147 11.03 -17.36 -15.20
C GLU A 147 9.90 -17.16 -16.22
N ILE A 148 8.87 -16.39 -15.84
CA ILE A 148 7.67 -16.17 -16.66
C ILE A 148 7.15 -14.73 -16.52
N PRO A 149 6.47 -14.17 -17.53
CA PRO A 149 5.77 -12.89 -17.42
C PRO A 149 4.75 -12.89 -16.29
N VAL A 150 4.78 -11.82 -15.48
CA VAL A 150 3.91 -11.65 -14.31
C VAL A 150 2.93 -10.50 -14.54
N PHE A 151 1.65 -10.73 -14.26
CA PHE A 151 0.58 -9.74 -14.33
C PHE A 151 -0.09 -9.61 -12.97
N LEU A 152 -0.10 -8.41 -12.42
CA LEU A 152 -0.70 -8.07 -11.14
C LEU A 152 -2.05 -7.39 -11.38
N HIS A 153 -3.14 -7.92 -10.83
CA HIS A 153 -4.48 -7.35 -10.96
C HIS A 153 -4.94 -6.73 -9.63
N THR A 154 -4.98 -5.40 -9.55
CA THR A 154 -5.36 -4.67 -8.33
C THR A 154 -6.00 -3.31 -8.64
N LYS A 155 -6.54 -2.64 -7.62
CA LYS A 155 -6.88 -1.20 -7.63
C LYS A 155 -5.93 -0.36 -6.81
N ASP A 156 -4.96 -0.99 -6.17
CA ASP A 156 -4.00 -0.32 -5.31
C ASP A 156 -2.84 0.23 -6.15
N GLU A 157 -2.60 1.54 -6.05
CA GLU A 157 -1.50 2.18 -6.79
C GLU A 157 -0.12 1.75 -6.26
N ASP A 158 -0.07 1.09 -5.10
CA ASP A 158 1.17 0.70 -4.43
C ASP A 158 1.91 -0.36 -5.23
N TYR A 159 1.15 -1.20 -5.93
CA TYR A 159 1.67 -2.22 -6.84
C TYR A 159 2.47 -1.62 -7.99
N LEU A 160 2.32 -0.32 -8.30
CA LEU A 160 3.14 0.33 -9.33
C LEU A 160 4.64 0.29 -9.00
N GLN A 161 5.01 0.13 -7.72
CA GLN A 161 6.40 -0.07 -7.31
C GLN A 161 7.00 -1.40 -7.79
N LEU A 162 6.16 -2.39 -8.14
CA LEU A 162 6.55 -3.73 -8.57
C LEU A 162 6.72 -3.86 -10.09
N VAL A 163 6.40 -2.81 -10.86
CA VAL A 163 6.54 -2.82 -12.33
C VAL A 163 8.00 -2.99 -12.71
N ASP A 164 8.29 -3.90 -13.63
CA ASP A 164 9.63 -4.05 -14.19
C ASP A 164 9.61 -4.51 -15.66
N SER A 165 10.73 -5.02 -16.16
CA SER A 165 10.82 -5.52 -17.54
C SER A 165 9.86 -6.68 -17.86
N ASN A 166 9.52 -7.53 -16.89
CA ASN A 166 8.68 -8.72 -17.07
C ASN A 166 7.43 -8.79 -16.16
N THR A 167 7.26 -7.80 -15.27
CA THR A 167 6.10 -7.61 -14.42
C THR A 167 5.26 -6.44 -14.92
N ARG A 168 3.95 -6.64 -15.01
CA ARG A 168 2.95 -5.65 -15.45
C ARG A 168 1.89 -5.49 -14.38
N VAL A 169 1.40 -4.28 -14.18
CA VAL A 169 0.29 -4.01 -13.25
C VAL A 169 -0.93 -3.59 -14.04
N TRP A 170 -2.01 -4.35 -13.92
CA TRP A 170 -3.34 -3.95 -14.35
C TRP A 170 -4.01 -3.23 -13.18
N LEU A 171 -4.01 -1.89 -13.26
CA LEU A 171 -4.57 -1.03 -12.22
C LEU A 171 -5.99 -0.62 -12.59
N GLY A 172 -6.95 -0.95 -11.74
CA GLY A 172 -8.35 -0.56 -11.91
C GLY A 172 -8.57 0.90 -11.52
N SER A 173 -9.00 1.73 -12.46
CA SER A 173 -9.18 3.18 -12.24
C SER A 173 -10.32 3.74 -13.08
N SER A 174 -11.09 4.67 -12.51
CA SER A 174 -12.09 5.43 -13.28
C SER A 174 -11.45 6.32 -14.37
N LYS A 175 -10.13 6.50 -14.33
CA LYS A 175 -9.36 7.25 -15.33
C LYS A 175 -8.69 6.35 -16.37
N ALA A 176 -8.90 5.04 -16.35
CA ALA A 176 -8.21 4.10 -17.23
C ALA A 176 -8.37 4.45 -18.73
N ASP A 177 -9.58 4.73 -19.19
CA ASP A 177 -9.83 5.09 -20.60
C ASP A 177 -9.13 6.41 -20.96
N LYS A 178 -9.15 7.39 -20.05
CA LYS A 178 -8.41 8.64 -20.22
C LYS A 178 -6.89 8.40 -20.33
N MET A 179 -6.32 7.46 -19.58
CA MET A 179 -4.89 7.14 -19.68
C MET A 179 -4.53 6.54 -21.04
N PHE A 180 -5.41 5.72 -21.63
CA PHE A 180 -5.25 5.26 -23.02
C PHE A 180 -5.30 6.44 -24.01
N GLU A 181 -6.25 7.35 -23.86
CA GLU A 181 -6.38 8.54 -24.69
C GLU A 181 -5.16 9.48 -24.58
N ASP A 182 -4.72 9.79 -23.36
CA ASP A 182 -3.60 10.69 -23.07
C ASP A 182 -2.28 10.18 -23.70
N LEU A 183 -2.11 8.86 -23.82
CA LEU A 183 -0.95 8.23 -24.47
C LEU A 183 -1.18 7.86 -25.94
N ASN A 184 -2.35 8.17 -26.50
CA ASN A 184 -2.76 7.77 -27.85
C ASN A 184 -2.59 6.25 -28.10
N LEU A 185 -2.95 5.44 -27.09
CA LEU A 185 -2.90 3.99 -27.12
C LEU A 185 -4.29 3.42 -27.44
N ASN A 186 -4.35 2.46 -28.36
CA ASN A 186 -5.59 1.75 -28.64
C ASN A 186 -5.81 0.65 -27.60
N ARG A 187 -6.80 0.84 -26.71
CA ARG A 187 -7.15 -0.15 -25.68
C ARG A 187 -7.35 -1.56 -26.22
N GLN A 188 -7.87 -1.74 -27.44
CA GLN A 188 -8.11 -3.06 -28.02
C GLN A 188 -6.84 -3.87 -28.29
N GLU A 189 -5.68 -3.21 -28.31
CA GLU A 189 -4.37 -3.87 -28.45
C GLU A 189 -3.89 -4.50 -27.12
N PHE A 190 -4.57 -4.17 -26.01
CA PHE A 190 -4.24 -4.67 -24.68
C PHE A 190 -5.30 -5.66 -24.22
N ASN A 191 -4.88 -6.80 -23.66
CA ASN A 191 -5.78 -7.79 -23.08
C ASN A 191 -6.13 -7.47 -21.61
N VAL A 192 -6.39 -6.20 -21.32
CA VAL A 192 -6.72 -5.72 -19.98
C VAL A 192 -8.23 -5.77 -19.70
N PRO A 193 -8.66 -5.93 -18.44
CA PRO A 193 -10.08 -5.82 -18.07
C PRO A 193 -10.64 -4.41 -18.30
N ASP A 194 -11.96 -4.30 -18.47
CA ASP A 194 -12.63 -3.01 -18.64
C ASP A 194 -12.50 -2.17 -17.36
N GLY A 195 -12.17 -0.88 -17.51
CA GLY A 195 -11.86 0.01 -16.37
C GLY A 195 -10.46 -0.21 -15.77
N PHE A 196 -9.57 -0.94 -16.45
CA PHE A 196 -8.17 -1.14 -16.04
C PHE A 196 -7.22 -0.61 -17.10
N PHE A 197 -6.05 -0.15 -16.63
CA PHE A 197 -4.93 0.29 -17.47
C PHE A 197 -3.68 -0.54 -17.15
N GLU A 198 -2.87 -0.87 -18.17
CA GLU A 198 -1.62 -1.62 -18.00
C GLU A 198 -0.43 -0.69 -17.77
N PHE A 199 0.15 -0.80 -16.59
CA PHE A 199 1.41 -0.15 -16.24
C PHE A 199 2.59 -1.06 -16.58
N THR A 200 3.44 -0.52 -17.45
CA THR A 200 4.78 -0.97 -17.86
C THR A 200 5.78 0.08 -17.39
N LEU A 201 7.09 -0.18 -17.50
CA LEU A 201 8.10 0.85 -17.24
C LEU A 201 7.87 2.14 -18.07
N SER A 202 7.44 2.01 -19.33
CA SER A 202 7.17 3.16 -20.20
C SER A 202 5.90 3.88 -19.75
N THR A 203 4.77 3.17 -19.70
CA THR A 203 3.48 3.81 -19.40
C THR A 203 3.44 4.37 -17.98
N LEU A 204 4.17 3.79 -17.02
CA LEU A 204 4.35 4.38 -15.70
C LEU A 204 5.10 5.71 -15.76
N LYS A 205 6.21 5.76 -16.49
CA LYS A 205 6.98 7.00 -16.67
C LYS A 205 6.15 8.07 -17.39
N ASP A 206 5.41 7.69 -18.42
CA ASP A 206 4.63 8.64 -19.23
C ASP A 206 3.42 9.21 -18.46
N ILE A 207 2.75 8.39 -17.64
CA ILE A 207 1.57 8.81 -16.85
C ILE A 207 1.95 9.47 -15.52
N LYS A 208 2.88 8.87 -14.76
CA LYS A 208 3.24 9.31 -13.40
C LYS A 208 4.50 10.17 -13.36
N GLY A 209 5.33 10.16 -14.41
CA GLY A 209 6.61 10.86 -14.40
C GLY A 209 7.69 10.21 -13.53
N LEU A 210 7.46 8.98 -13.06
CA LEU A 210 8.26 8.30 -12.04
C LEU A 210 8.68 6.90 -12.49
N LYS A 211 9.81 6.43 -11.94
CA LYS A 211 10.22 5.02 -12.01
C LYS A 211 9.53 4.19 -10.91
N PRO A 212 9.47 2.85 -11.01
CA PRO A 212 8.80 2.00 -10.01
C PRO A 212 9.28 2.24 -8.58
N TYR A 213 10.59 2.22 -8.32
CA TYR A 213 11.11 2.47 -6.97
C TYR A 213 10.74 3.86 -6.43
N GLN A 214 10.51 4.84 -7.32
CA GLN A 214 10.15 6.21 -6.93
C GLN A 214 8.69 6.36 -6.51
N ILE A 215 7.85 5.34 -6.70
CA ILE A 215 6.48 5.33 -6.17
C ILE A 215 6.51 5.35 -4.64
N VAL A 216 7.43 4.59 -4.03
CA VAL A 216 7.64 4.60 -2.58
C VAL A 216 8.24 5.93 -2.12
N GLU A 217 9.24 6.44 -2.83
CA GLU A 217 9.85 7.76 -2.53
C GLU A 217 8.82 8.90 -2.62
N TYR A 218 7.88 8.79 -3.57
CA TYR A 218 6.78 9.72 -3.73
C TYR A 218 5.84 9.69 -2.52
N LYS A 219 5.42 8.50 -2.08
CA LYS A 219 4.60 8.32 -0.88
C LYS A 219 5.32 8.74 0.40
N ALA A 220 6.64 8.56 0.45
CA ALA A 220 7.46 9.02 1.55
C ALA A 220 7.32 10.53 1.78
N LEU A 221 7.27 11.33 0.70
CA LEU A 221 7.16 12.78 0.80
C LEU A 221 5.72 13.29 0.78
N CYS A 222 4.84 12.72 -0.04
CA CYS A 222 3.45 13.18 -0.18
C CYS A 222 2.49 12.57 0.86
N GLY A 223 2.85 11.43 1.44
CA GLY A 223 1.96 10.64 2.27
C GLY A 223 0.88 9.92 1.46
N ASP A 224 0.02 9.22 2.17
CA ASP A 224 -1.16 8.55 1.63
C ASP A 224 -2.29 8.59 2.65
N THR A 225 -3.34 9.34 2.35
CA THR A 225 -4.49 9.50 3.25
C THR A 225 -5.33 8.23 3.38
N SER A 226 -5.32 7.35 2.37
CA SER A 226 -6.10 6.10 2.38
C SER A 226 -5.54 5.07 3.37
N ASP A 227 -4.23 5.13 3.56
CA ASP A 227 -3.46 4.29 4.47
C ASP A 227 -3.01 5.01 5.75
N ASN A 228 -3.36 6.29 5.87
CA ASN A 228 -2.91 7.15 6.96
C ASN A 228 -1.37 7.22 7.05
N ILE A 229 -0.68 7.16 5.91
CA ILE A 229 0.75 7.40 5.78
C ILE A 229 0.95 8.93 5.81
N PRO A 230 1.74 9.47 6.75
CA PRO A 230 1.74 10.90 7.02
C PRO A 230 2.46 11.73 5.95
N GLY A 231 3.53 11.21 5.36
CA GLY A 231 4.41 11.95 4.46
C GLY A 231 5.05 13.17 5.13
N VAL A 232 5.40 14.18 4.33
CA VAL A 232 5.89 15.47 4.83
C VAL A 232 4.80 16.53 4.71
N LYS A 233 4.37 17.05 5.86
CA LYS A 233 3.30 18.05 5.90
C LYS A 233 3.65 19.30 5.09
N GLY A 234 2.82 19.62 4.10
CA GLY A 234 3.00 20.81 3.25
C GLY A 234 3.84 20.57 2.00
N VAL A 235 4.34 19.34 1.79
CA VAL A 235 5.06 18.93 0.58
C VAL A 235 4.12 18.08 -0.27
N GLY A 236 3.86 18.53 -1.49
CA GLY A 236 2.91 17.86 -2.40
C GLY A 236 3.52 17.53 -3.76
N GLU A 237 2.75 16.79 -4.55
CA GLU A 237 3.15 16.23 -5.86
C GLU A 237 3.92 17.19 -6.76
N LYS A 238 3.48 18.46 -6.84
CA LYS A 238 4.11 19.49 -7.68
C LYS A 238 5.56 19.81 -7.33
N ALA A 239 5.97 19.56 -6.09
CA ALA A 239 7.36 19.68 -5.66
C ALA A 239 8.07 18.33 -5.71
N VAL A 240 7.37 17.25 -5.33
CA VAL A 240 7.97 15.92 -5.19
C VAL A 240 8.36 15.30 -6.53
N ILE A 241 7.49 15.35 -7.55
CA ILE A 241 7.80 14.72 -8.85
C ILE A 241 9.09 15.31 -9.47
N PRO A 242 9.25 16.66 -9.60
CA PRO A 242 10.49 17.21 -10.13
C PRO A 242 11.72 16.90 -9.27
N LEU A 243 11.58 16.89 -7.94
CA LEU A 243 12.69 16.52 -7.04
C LEU A 243 13.10 15.07 -7.23
N LEU A 244 12.16 14.13 -7.35
CA LEU A 244 12.49 12.73 -7.59
C LEU A 244 13.07 12.53 -8.98
N GLN A 245 12.61 13.27 -9.99
CA GLN A 245 13.21 13.22 -11.33
C GLN A 245 14.68 13.66 -11.33
N GLU A 246 15.02 14.66 -10.50
CA GLU A 246 16.37 15.20 -10.37
C GLU A 246 17.27 14.32 -9.47
N TYR A 247 16.83 14.02 -8.26
CA TYR A 247 17.67 13.41 -7.21
C TYR A 247 17.44 11.89 -7.05
N GLY A 248 16.36 11.35 -7.62
CA GLY A 248 16.07 9.92 -7.58
C GLY A 248 15.39 9.43 -6.30
N THR A 249 15.99 9.67 -5.13
CA THR A 249 15.59 9.11 -3.82
C THR A 249 15.42 10.19 -2.76
N ILE A 250 14.66 9.94 -1.69
CA ILE A 250 14.56 10.90 -0.58
C ILE A 250 15.91 11.11 0.11
N GLU A 251 16.75 10.08 0.19
CA GLU A 251 18.10 10.15 0.76
C GLU A 251 18.93 11.21 0.04
N ALA A 252 19.02 11.13 -1.29
CA ALA A 252 19.77 12.09 -2.10
C ALA A 252 19.19 13.51 -2.03
N ILE A 253 17.86 13.65 -1.88
CA ILE A 253 17.23 14.96 -1.64
C ILE A 253 17.69 15.53 -0.30
N TYR A 254 17.63 14.74 0.78
CA TYR A 254 18.04 15.17 2.12
C TYR A 254 19.54 15.51 2.17
N GLU A 255 20.41 14.70 1.56
CA GLU A 255 21.84 15.01 1.41
C GLU A 255 22.10 16.36 0.74
N THR A 256 21.21 16.78 -0.17
CA THR A 256 21.34 18.06 -0.90
C THR A 256 20.80 19.25 -0.12
N ILE A 257 19.74 19.09 0.68
CA ILE A 257 19.05 20.21 1.35
C ILE A 257 19.57 20.47 2.77
N GLU A 258 20.26 19.51 3.38
CA GLU A 258 20.77 19.61 4.74
C GLU A 258 22.09 20.39 4.82
N ASN A 259 22.34 20.99 5.98
CA ASN A 259 23.61 21.68 6.31
C ASN A 259 24.01 22.82 5.34
N LEU A 260 23.05 23.39 4.61
CA LEU A 260 23.28 24.51 3.70
C LEU A 260 23.54 25.82 4.45
N SER A 261 24.51 26.60 3.99
CA SER A 261 24.59 28.02 4.35
C SER A 261 23.42 28.80 3.74
N ALA A 262 23.11 29.97 4.31
CA ALA A 262 22.03 30.84 3.80
C ALA A 262 22.23 31.24 2.32
N ARG A 263 23.48 31.29 1.84
CA ARG A 263 23.80 31.55 0.44
C ARG A 263 23.48 30.34 -0.44
N GLU A 264 23.91 29.15 -0.03
CA GLU A 264 23.66 27.91 -0.78
C GLU A 264 22.17 27.59 -0.84
N GLU A 265 21.44 27.74 0.27
CA GLU A 265 20.00 27.55 0.30
C GLU A 265 19.29 28.51 -0.67
N LYS A 266 19.72 29.77 -0.76
CA LYS A 266 19.16 30.73 -1.71
C LYS A 266 19.39 30.34 -3.17
N GLU A 267 20.60 29.87 -3.50
CA GLU A 267 20.91 29.39 -4.86
C GLU A 267 20.14 28.10 -5.18
N LEU A 268 20.01 27.17 -4.24
CA LEU A 268 19.24 25.94 -4.43
C LEU A 268 17.74 26.24 -4.63
N LYS A 269 17.17 27.16 -3.85
CA LYS A 269 15.79 27.64 -4.06
C LYS A 269 15.59 28.26 -5.43
N LYS A 270 16.60 28.98 -5.94
CA LYS A 270 16.59 29.55 -7.28
C LYS A 270 16.64 28.44 -8.34
N PHE A 271 17.52 27.45 -8.19
CA PHE A 271 17.58 26.28 -9.05
C PHE A 271 16.25 25.51 -9.08
N PHE A 272 15.65 25.22 -7.92
CA PHE A 272 14.34 24.57 -7.83
C PHE A 272 13.26 25.32 -8.62
N LYS A 273 13.25 26.65 -8.52
CA LYS A 273 12.27 27.47 -9.22
C LYS A 273 12.54 27.55 -10.73
N GLU A 274 13.79 27.82 -11.12
CA GLU A 274 14.14 28.12 -12.52
C GLU A 274 14.35 26.87 -13.36
N SER A 275 14.92 25.81 -12.80
CA SER A 275 15.24 24.56 -13.51
C SER A 275 14.21 23.47 -13.30
N LEU A 276 13.65 23.33 -12.10
CA LEU A 276 12.67 22.27 -11.78
C LEU A 276 11.21 22.76 -11.81
N GLY A 277 10.97 24.06 -12.01
CA GLY A 277 9.62 24.63 -12.04
C GLY A 277 8.90 24.65 -10.68
N ILE A 278 9.62 24.43 -9.58
CA ILE A 278 9.05 24.37 -8.23
C ILE A 278 8.83 25.80 -7.72
N GLY A 279 7.59 26.30 -7.86
CA GLY A 279 7.27 27.69 -7.54
C GLY A 279 7.44 28.09 -6.07
N ARG A 280 7.18 27.16 -5.14
CA ARG A 280 7.43 27.32 -3.70
C ARG A 280 8.35 26.21 -3.24
N SER A 281 9.54 26.57 -2.77
CA SER A 281 10.51 25.59 -2.30
C SER A 281 9.97 24.80 -1.09
N PRO A 282 10.11 23.47 -1.09
CA PRO A 282 9.68 22.63 0.02
C PRO A 282 10.71 22.53 1.15
N ILE A 283 11.92 23.11 1.01
CA ILE A 283 13.05 22.92 1.95
C ILE A 283 12.64 23.16 3.40
N SER A 284 11.97 24.28 3.69
CA SER A 284 11.55 24.60 5.07
C SER A 284 10.51 23.62 5.63
N TYR A 285 9.71 22.98 4.77
CA TYR A 285 8.76 21.95 5.20
C TYR A 285 9.45 20.60 5.38
N MET A 286 10.44 20.28 4.55
CA MET A 286 11.20 19.03 4.60
C MET A 286 12.19 18.98 5.76
N LEU A 287 12.67 20.13 6.22
CA LEU A 287 13.57 20.29 7.36
C LEU A 287 12.85 20.76 8.64
N ALA A 288 11.52 20.64 8.70
CA ALA A 288 10.78 21.05 9.89
C ALA A 288 11.06 20.10 11.06
N ASP A 289 11.44 20.67 12.20
CA ASP A 289 11.68 19.97 13.45
C ASP A 289 10.43 19.20 13.93
N GLY A 290 10.67 18.10 14.64
CA GLY A 290 9.63 17.36 15.36
C GLY A 290 9.24 18.07 16.64
N VAL A 291 8.09 17.72 17.20
CA VAL A 291 7.56 18.38 18.40
C VAL A 291 7.08 17.36 19.42
N ILE A 292 7.52 17.53 20.67
CA ILE A 292 7.05 16.77 21.83
C ILE A 292 6.29 17.72 22.73
N ALA A 293 5.03 17.42 23.06
CA ALA A 293 4.28 18.22 24.03
C ALA A 293 4.49 17.69 25.46
N LEU A 294 4.61 18.62 26.40
CA LEU A 294 4.81 18.35 27.82
C LEU A 294 3.50 18.50 28.59
N GLY A 295 3.40 17.84 29.74
CA GLY A 295 2.21 17.83 30.61
C GLY A 295 1.78 19.19 31.13
N ASN A 296 2.68 20.18 31.08
CA ASN A 296 2.43 21.56 31.45
C ASN A 296 2.01 22.46 30.25
N GLY A 297 1.95 21.91 29.02
CA GLY A 297 1.62 22.64 27.80
C GLY A 297 2.82 23.18 27.00
N ASP A 298 4.05 23.04 27.52
CA ASP A 298 5.26 23.40 26.79
C ASP A 298 5.55 22.41 25.65
N LYS A 299 6.44 22.82 24.73
CA LYS A 299 6.82 22.04 23.55
C LYS A 299 8.32 22.02 23.38
N ILE A 300 8.86 20.83 23.14
CA ILE A 300 10.27 20.61 22.81
C ILE A 300 10.36 20.32 21.32
N ASN A 301 11.24 21.02 20.62
CA ASN A 301 11.57 20.73 19.23
C ASN A 301 12.79 19.83 19.16
N TYR A 302 12.79 18.91 18.21
CA TYR A 302 13.92 18.00 18.02
C TYR A 302 14.15 17.67 16.55
N ASN A 303 15.36 17.19 16.27
CA ASN A 303 15.78 16.76 14.94
C ASN A 303 16.09 15.27 14.94
N ALA A 304 15.81 14.63 13.81
CA ALA A 304 16.19 13.24 13.59
C ALA A 304 17.69 13.09 13.30
N ILE A 305 18.31 12.08 13.89
CA ILE A 305 19.72 11.71 13.67
C ILE A 305 19.79 10.34 13.02
N PHE A 306 20.13 10.22 11.75
CA PHE A 306 20.20 8.90 11.10
C PHE A 306 21.62 8.32 11.02
N ASP A 307 22.60 9.05 11.55
CA ASP A 307 24.02 8.67 11.57
C ASP A 307 24.37 7.81 12.81
N GLU A 308 25.65 7.46 12.98
CA GLU A 308 26.14 6.75 14.17
C GLU A 308 25.77 7.54 15.44
N VAL A 309 24.98 6.89 16.29
CA VAL A 309 24.62 7.31 17.65
C VAL A 309 25.90 7.63 18.41
N THR A 310 26.04 8.85 18.91
CA THR A 310 27.22 9.22 19.70
C THR A 310 27.20 8.53 21.07
N GLU A 311 28.34 8.47 21.76
CA GLU A 311 28.40 7.91 23.13
C GLU A 311 27.41 8.61 24.09
N GLU A 312 27.14 9.90 23.87
CA GLU A 312 26.15 10.66 24.64
C GLU A 312 24.71 10.18 24.34
N ASP A 313 24.41 9.85 23.08
CA ASP A 313 23.09 9.36 22.65
C ASP A 313 22.82 7.92 23.15
N THR A 314 23.88 7.09 23.29
CA THR A 314 23.74 5.68 23.70
C THR A 314 23.39 5.53 25.18
N ILE A 315 23.80 6.48 26.03
CA ILE A 315 23.52 6.46 27.48
C ILE A 315 22.01 6.57 27.77
N LEU A 316 21.25 7.16 26.85
CA LEU A 316 19.82 7.42 27.00
C LEU A 316 18.93 6.35 26.33
N GLN A 317 19.51 5.50 25.48
CA GLN A 317 18.81 4.53 24.64
C GLN A 317 17.94 3.52 25.41
N PRO A 318 18.38 2.88 26.52
CA PRO A 318 17.55 1.90 27.23
C PRO A 318 16.28 2.51 27.84
N LEU A 319 16.34 3.80 28.19
CA LEU A 319 15.20 4.54 28.72
C LEU A 319 14.15 4.85 27.64
N PHE A 320 14.60 5.18 26.43
CA PHE A 320 13.70 5.36 25.28
C PHE A 320 13.02 4.03 24.91
N GLU A 321 13.78 2.93 24.88
CA GLU A 321 13.28 1.58 24.56
C GLU A 321 12.28 1.06 25.62
N GLU A 322 12.46 1.39 26.90
CA GLU A 322 11.58 0.99 28.00
C GLU A 322 10.22 1.71 27.99
N LYS A 323 10.18 2.99 27.58
CA LYS A 323 8.98 3.84 27.73
C LYS A 323 8.21 4.09 26.44
N LEU A 324 8.87 4.10 25.28
CA LEU A 324 8.23 4.40 23.98
C LEU A 324 7.88 3.15 23.16
N GLY A 325 8.21 1.95 23.65
CA GLY A 325 8.15 0.72 22.87
C GLY A 325 9.28 0.67 21.83
N LYS A 326 9.36 -0.43 21.05
CA LYS A 326 10.38 -0.66 20.00
C LYS A 326 10.25 0.29 18.78
N LEU A 327 10.02 1.58 18.99
CA LEU A 327 10.15 2.60 17.97
C LEU A 327 11.62 2.96 17.82
N LYS A 328 12.20 2.72 16.63
CA LYS A 328 13.51 3.26 16.25
C LYS A 328 13.41 4.78 16.22
N PHE A 329 14.02 5.48 17.18
CA PHE A 329 13.91 6.93 17.28
C PHE A 329 15.24 7.56 17.71
N PRO A 330 15.96 8.22 16.79
CA PRO A 330 17.19 8.91 17.12
C PRO A 330 16.93 10.41 17.29
N ILE A 331 16.53 10.79 18.50
CA ILE A 331 16.16 12.15 18.90
C ILE A 331 17.41 12.94 19.30
N ARG A 332 17.68 14.09 18.66
CA ARG A 332 18.61 15.07 19.23
C ARG A 332 17.93 15.90 20.31
N LEU A 333 18.13 15.57 21.59
CA LEU A 333 17.61 16.36 22.70
C LEU A 333 18.48 17.60 22.96
N SER A 334 17.83 18.74 23.20
CA SER A 334 18.49 20.03 23.30
C SER A 334 19.19 20.31 24.62
N ASN A 335 18.79 19.65 25.72
CA ASN A 335 19.41 19.82 27.05
C ASN A 335 19.05 18.67 28.03
N ALA A 336 19.66 18.68 29.21
CA ALA A 336 19.48 17.66 30.25
C ALA A 336 18.10 17.68 30.95
N GLU A 337 17.42 18.83 31.00
CA GLU A 337 16.08 18.96 31.58
C GLU A 337 15.04 18.24 30.71
N ASP A 338 15.20 18.31 29.38
CA ASP A 338 14.35 17.63 28.40
C ASP A 338 14.37 16.10 28.58
N ILE A 339 15.53 15.56 28.95
CA ILE A 339 15.73 14.13 29.25
C ILE A 339 14.98 13.74 30.54
N GLU A 340 15.04 14.56 31.59
CA GLU A 340 14.35 14.25 32.85
C GLU A 340 12.83 14.26 32.71
N LYS A 341 12.27 15.13 31.88
CA LYS A 341 10.83 15.15 31.60
C LYS A 341 10.37 13.88 30.88
N LEU A 342 11.18 13.34 29.97
CA LEU A 342 10.95 12.04 29.33
C LEU A 342 11.03 10.87 30.35
N LYS A 343 11.96 10.92 31.31
CA LYS A 343 12.10 9.91 32.38
C LYS A 343 10.87 9.81 33.28
N ASN A 344 10.29 10.95 33.63
CA ASN A 344 9.21 11.06 34.61
C ASN A 344 7.80 10.93 34.01
N GLU A 345 7.68 10.48 32.76
CA GLU A 345 6.40 10.26 32.05
C GLU A 345 5.51 11.51 31.91
N GLU A 346 6.10 12.71 31.99
CA GLU A 346 5.36 13.97 31.85
C GLU A 346 5.15 14.38 30.39
N VAL A 347 5.45 13.50 29.44
CA VAL A 347 5.41 13.75 27.99
C VAL A 347 4.14 13.19 27.37
N PHE A 348 3.45 14.01 26.59
CA PHE A 348 2.23 13.63 25.88
C PHE A 348 2.33 14.01 24.40
N GLY A 349 1.96 13.09 23.49
CA GLY A 349 1.81 13.41 22.07
C GLY A 349 3.13 13.73 21.36
N ILE A 350 3.63 12.78 20.58
CA ILE A 350 4.83 12.94 19.77
C ILE A 350 4.41 13.27 18.33
N GLN A 351 4.95 14.35 17.78
CA GLN A 351 4.91 14.66 16.36
C GLN A 351 6.30 14.43 15.77
N LEU A 352 6.37 13.60 14.73
CA LEU A 352 7.59 13.31 14.00
C LEU A 352 8.16 14.59 13.38
N CYS A 353 9.49 14.72 13.30
CA CYS A 353 10.06 15.72 12.41
C CYS A 353 9.72 15.36 10.95
N ALA A 354 9.86 16.31 10.03
CA ALA A 354 9.58 16.10 8.63
C ALA A 354 10.42 14.96 8.02
N LYS A 355 11.71 14.86 8.38
CA LYS A 355 12.60 13.80 7.90
C LYS A 355 12.18 12.43 8.41
N GLU A 356 12.00 12.25 9.71
CA GLU A 356 11.46 10.99 10.28
C GLU A 356 10.14 10.60 9.66
N SER A 357 9.21 11.55 9.52
CA SER A 357 7.93 11.30 8.91
C SER A 357 8.09 10.79 7.48
N ALA A 358 9.05 11.33 6.71
CA ALA A 358 9.36 10.85 5.36
C ALA A 358 9.92 9.43 5.36
N PHE A 359 10.94 9.14 6.18
CA PHE A 359 11.59 7.83 6.21
C PHE A 359 10.66 6.74 6.77
N MET A 360 9.89 7.04 7.83
CA MET A 360 8.83 6.13 8.31
C MET A 360 7.76 5.91 7.24
N SER A 361 7.34 6.97 6.53
CA SER A 361 6.37 6.84 5.43
C SER A 361 6.91 5.96 4.29
N LYS A 362 8.21 6.05 3.99
CA LYS A 362 8.89 5.18 3.01
C LYS A 362 8.78 3.72 3.44
N GLU A 363 9.10 3.43 4.70
CA GLU A 363 9.03 2.07 5.25
C GLU A 363 7.59 1.51 5.19
N LEU A 364 6.60 2.31 5.60
CA LEU A 364 5.18 1.93 5.56
C LEU A 364 4.67 1.70 4.14
N ALA A 365 5.11 2.50 3.16
CA ALA A 365 4.67 2.41 1.77
C ALA A 365 5.40 1.30 0.97
N THR A 366 6.46 0.72 1.51
CA THR A 366 7.25 -0.30 0.82
C THR A 366 6.52 -1.64 0.87
N ILE A 367 6.32 -2.27 -0.29
CA ILE A 367 5.87 -3.65 -0.39
C ILE A 367 7.07 -4.58 -0.13
N LYS A 368 6.94 -5.52 0.80
CA LYS A 368 7.93 -6.57 1.03
C LYS A 368 7.94 -7.53 -0.16
N THR A 369 9.14 -7.96 -0.59
CA THR A 369 9.32 -8.80 -1.79
C THR A 369 10.14 -10.06 -1.52
N ASP A 370 10.39 -10.33 -0.25
CA ASP A 370 11.34 -11.29 0.29
C ASP A 370 10.73 -12.16 1.41
N ILE A 371 9.39 -12.36 1.39
CA ILE A 371 8.73 -13.27 2.32
C ILE A 371 9.34 -14.67 2.22
N GLU A 372 9.86 -15.18 3.34
CA GLU A 372 10.63 -16.43 3.37
C GLU A 372 9.82 -17.64 2.87
N SER A 373 8.54 -17.72 3.24
CA SER A 373 7.65 -18.81 2.80
C SER A 373 7.43 -18.84 1.27
N ILE A 374 7.59 -17.69 0.59
CA ILE A 374 7.48 -17.59 -0.87
C ILE A 374 8.75 -18.05 -1.57
N ALA A 375 9.91 -18.00 -0.92
CA ALA A 375 11.17 -18.42 -1.51
C ALA A 375 11.14 -19.91 -1.95
N GLN A 376 10.38 -20.74 -1.25
CA GLN A 376 10.26 -22.18 -1.51
C GLN A 376 9.15 -22.53 -2.53
N VAL A 377 8.34 -21.56 -2.96
CA VAL A 377 7.26 -21.78 -3.92
C VAL A 377 7.84 -21.95 -5.33
N ASN A 378 7.36 -22.95 -6.05
CA ASN A 378 7.75 -23.25 -7.43
C ASN A 378 6.56 -23.10 -8.38
N LEU A 379 6.82 -23.12 -9.70
CA LEU A 379 5.78 -22.95 -10.71
C LEU A 379 4.65 -23.99 -10.60
N ASP A 380 4.98 -25.24 -10.28
CA ASP A 380 3.97 -26.29 -10.13
C ASP A 380 2.98 -26.01 -8.97
N ASP A 381 3.42 -25.33 -7.91
CA ASP A 381 2.57 -24.97 -6.76
C ASP A 381 1.52 -23.91 -7.12
N ILE A 382 1.81 -23.09 -8.14
CA ILE A 382 0.94 -22.00 -8.61
C ILE A 382 0.31 -22.29 -9.98
N LYS A 383 0.41 -23.53 -10.46
CA LYS A 383 -0.12 -23.95 -11.75
C LYS A 383 -1.64 -23.95 -11.74
N LEU A 384 -2.24 -23.34 -12.76
CA LEU A 384 -3.68 -23.28 -12.87
C LEU A 384 -4.23 -24.61 -13.37
N ASN A 385 -4.84 -25.39 -12.47
CA ASN A 385 -5.52 -26.64 -12.78
C ASN A 385 -6.90 -26.67 -12.10
N ILE A 386 -7.90 -26.10 -12.78
CA ILE A 386 -9.25 -25.95 -12.21
C ILE A 386 -10.03 -27.25 -12.35
N ASP A 387 -10.42 -27.84 -11.22
CA ASP A 387 -11.50 -28.83 -11.21
C ASP A 387 -12.85 -28.11 -11.39
N TYR A 388 -13.31 -28.08 -12.64
CA TYR A 388 -14.59 -27.45 -13.00
C TYR A 388 -15.80 -28.12 -12.37
N THR A 389 -15.71 -29.40 -11.99
CA THR A 389 -16.80 -30.10 -11.31
C THR A 389 -16.93 -29.60 -9.88
N GLU A 390 -15.81 -29.55 -9.17
CA GLU A 390 -15.75 -29.03 -7.80
C GLU A 390 -16.12 -27.54 -7.75
N LEU A 391 -15.59 -26.73 -8.68
CA LEU A 391 -15.94 -25.31 -8.80
C LEU A 391 -17.46 -25.13 -9.00
N LYS A 392 -18.05 -25.92 -9.90
CA LYS A 392 -19.50 -25.89 -10.15
C LYS A 392 -20.29 -26.24 -8.89
N ASN A 393 -19.88 -27.28 -8.15
CA ASN A 393 -20.56 -27.69 -6.92
C ASN A 393 -20.53 -26.57 -5.87
N ARG A 394 -19.40 -25.89 -5.68
CA ARG A 394 -19.28 -24.77 -4.73
C ARG A 394 -20.08 -23.54 -5.16
N LEU A 395 -20.15 -23.25 -6.46
CA LEU A 395 -21.01 -22.18 -6.97
C LEU A 395 -22.50 -22.51 -6.76
N LEU A 396 -22.90 -23.78 -6.92
CA LEU A 396 -24.27 -24.23 -6.62
C LEU A 396 -24.61 -24.12 -5.13
N ASP A 397 -23.67 -24.48 -4.25
CA ASP A 397 -23.83 -24.34 -2.79
C ASP A 397 -24.08 -22.90 -2.37
N LEU A 398 -23.42 -21.95 -3.03
CA LEU A 398 -23.65 -20.51 -2.82
C LEU A 398 -24.80 -19.95 -3.69
N GLU A 399 -25.59 -20.81 -4.32
CA GLU A 399 -26.73 -20.46 -5.19
C GLU A 399 -26.37 -19.55 -6.40
N ILE A 400 -25.09 -19.48 -6.77
CA ILE A 400 -24.57 -18.71 -7.92
C ILE A 400 -24.72 -19.52 -9.21
N LYS A 401 -25.96 -19.70 -9.66
CA LYS A 401 -26.29 -20.55 -10.83
C LYS A 401 -25.90 -19.94 -12.17
N THR A 402 -25.73 -18.62 -12.24
CA THR A 402 -25.50 -17.87 -13.48
C THR A 402 -24.07 -17.95 -14.00
N LEU A 403 -23.13 -18.48 -13.21
CA LEU A 403 -21.72 -18.67 -13.60
C LEU A 403 -21.36 -20.11 -13.99
N ILE A 404 -22.36 -21.00 -13.97
CA ILE A 404 -22.28 -22.41 -14.37
C ILE A 404 -22.69 -22.51 -15.83
#